data_AF-A0A7S1CGE1-F1
#
_entry.id   AF-A0A7S1CGE1-F1
#
_cell.length_a   1.000
_cell.length_b   1.000
_cell.length_c   1.000
_cell.angle_alpha   90.00
_cell.angle_beta   90.00
_cell.angle_gamma   90.00
#
_symmetry.space_group_name_H-M   'P 1'
#
loop_
_entity.id
_entity.type
_entity.pdbx_description
1 polymer ?
#
loop_
_entity_poly.entity_id
_entity_poly.type
_entity_poly.pdbx_seq_one_letter_code
_entity_poly.pdbx_strand_id
1 'polypeptide(L)'
;GAAGSGGAAGGGDAPKQELVTHAFELIAKGIEHLNRLELSEAHAAFDLAAHTAKANNDPLGEARAVGNLANVLARQEKHAEAIEVYKRALASFRELGDDRREWTLLFNMALSYTKMKDYAAAAEAMARKIELLQRAGEGHEAELKDAEQWAAKFERHARKHAAEAVSAGGAGGGGGGD
;
A
#
# COMPACT_ATOMS: atom_id res chain seq x y z
N GLY A 1 -65.75 -6.16 -12.53
CA GLY A 1 -65.25 -4.82 -12.84
C GLY A 1 -65.42 -3.93 -11.64
N ALA A 2 -64.39 -3.12 -11.32
CA ALA A 2 -64.28 -2.13 -10.23
C ALA A 2 -64.31 -2.72 -8.80
N ALA A 3 -63.59 -2.26 -7.77
CA ALA A 3 -62.53 -1.27 -7.50
C ALA A 3 -61.92 -1.75 -6.14
N GLY A 4 -60.64 -1.62 -5.78
CA GLY A 4 -59.88 -0.39 -5.60
C GLY A 4 -59.94 0.11 -4.14
N SER A 5 -59.01 -0.33 -3.27
CA SER A 5 -58.53 0.32 -2.02
C SER A 5 -57.63 -0.70 -1.28
N GLY A 6 -56.39 -0.46 -0.84
CA GLY A 6 -55.76 0.74 -0.29
C GLY A 6 -55.21 0.36 1.09
N GLY A 7 -53.90 0.51 1.31
CA GLY A 7 -53.21 0.21 2.59
C GLY A 7 -51.81 -0.36 2.35
N ALA A 8 -50.83 0.47 1.99
CA ALA A 8 -49.97 1.21 2.91
C ALA A 8 -48.89 0.33 3.57
N ALA A 9 -47.66 0.54 3.09
CA ALA A 9 -46.45 0.81 3.87
C ALA A 9 -46.10 -0.14 5.04
N GLY A 10 -45.04 -0.91 4.81
CA GLY A 10 -44.03 -1.26 5.79
C GLY A 10 -42.76 -1.53 4.98
N GLY A 11 -41.95 -0.52 4.68
CA GLY A 11 -41.10 0.10 5.69
C GLY A 11 -39.87 -0.78 5.89
N GLY A 12 -39.13 -1.02 4.80
CA GLY A 12 -37.83 -1.68 4.80
C GLY A 12 -36.71 -0.72 4.37
N ASP A 13 -36.95 0.59 4.42
CA ASP A 13 -35.84 1.54 4.59
C ASP A 13 -35.38 1.36 6.03
N ALA A 14 -34.40 0.46 6.23
CA ALA A 14 -33.48 0.62 7.35
C ALA A 14 -33.05 2.10 7.34
N PRO A 15 -33.15 2.81 8.47
CA PRO A 15 -33.02 4.25 8.48
C PRO A 15 -31.70 4.65 7.83
N LYS A 16 -31.73 5.45 6.75
CA LYS A 16 -30.57 6.12 6.13
C LYS A 16 -29.85 7.11 7.07
N GLN A 17 -30.04 6.93 8.38
CA GLN A 17 -29.38 7.58 9.50
C GLN A 17 -28.51 6.61 10.33
N GLU A 18 -28.39 5.32 9.97
CA GLU A 18 -27.33 4.47 10.51
C GLU A 18 -26.01 4.79 9.80
N LEU A 19 -25.23 5.65 10.48
CA LEU A 19 -23.80 5.89 10.32
C LEU A 19 -23.40 6.61 9.02
N VAL A 20 -23.56 7.95 9.00
CA VAL A 20 -22.58 8.79 8.29
C VAL A 20 -21.28 8.78 9.10
N THR A 21 -20.64 7.61 9.18
CA THR A 21 -19.27 7.51 9.68
C THR A 21 -18.38 8.04 8.57
N HIS A 22 -17.68 9.13 8.85
CA HIS A 22 -16.78 9.72 7.86
C HIS A 22 -15.65 8.73 7.55
N ALA A 23 -15.22 8.63 6.29
CA ALA A 23 -14.17 7.68 5.88
C ALA A 23 -12.90 7.79 6.74
N PHE A 24 -12.59 9.00 7.23
CA PHE A 24 -11.52 9.25 8.19
C PHE A 24 -11.65 8.45 9.50
N GLU A 25 -12.85 8.33 10.06
CA GLU A 25 -13.09 7.59 11.31
C GLU A 25 -12.90 6.09 11.11
N LEU A 26 -13.37 5.56 9.97
CA LEU A 26 -13.14 4.17 9.58
C LEU A 26 -11.64 3.89 9.38
N ILE A 27 -10.91 4.82 8.77
CA ILE A 27 -9.44 4.73 8.66
C ILE A 27 -8.80 4.72 10.05
N ALA A 28 -9.22 5.59 10.97
CA ALA A 28 -8.68 5.62 12.33
C ALA A 28 -8.91 4.29 13.07
N LYS A 29 -10.13 3.74 12.96
CA LYS A 29 -10.47 2.43 13.52
C LYS A 29 -9.65 1.30 12.89
N GLY A 30 -9.48 1.32 11.57
CA GLY A 30 -8.64 0.34 10.88
C GLY A 30 -7.19 0.39 11.34
N ILE A 31 -6.64 1.58 11.60
CA ILE A 31 -5.28 1.76 12.15
C ILE A 31 -5.19 1.18 13.57
N GLU A 32 -6.22 1.38 14.40
CA GLU A 32 -6.28 0.80 15.74
C GLU A 32 -6.23 -0.73 15.69
N HIS A 33 -7.07 -1.36 14.87
CA HIS A 33 -7.05 -2.80 14.65
C HIS A 33 -5.70 -3.29 14.11
N LEU A 34 -5.11 -2.56 13.17
CA LEU A 34 -3.79 -2.90 12.61
C LEU A 34 -2.69 -2.87 13.67
N ASN A 35 -2.74 -1.90 14.59
CA ASN A 35 -1.81 -1.80 15.71
C ASN A 35 -1.97 -2.95 16.70
N ARG A 36 -3.18 -3.50 16.85
CA ARG A 36 -3.48 -4.70 17.65
C ARG A 36 -3.24 -6.01 16.93
N LEU A 37 -2.80 -5.97 15.66
CA LEU A 37 -2.64 -7.14 14.78
C LEU A 37 -3.97 -7.87 14.48
N GLU A 38 -5.09 -7.18 14.64
CA GLU A 38 -6.44 -7.62 14.25
C GLU A 38 -6.60 -7.39 12.75
N LEU A 39 -5.89 -8.18 11.94
CA LEU A 39 -5.72 -7.91 10.50
C LEU A 39 -7.01 -8.02 9.70
N SER A 40 -7.95 -8.88 10.11
CA SER A 40 -9.24 -9.05 9.45
C SER A 40 -10.15 -7.85 9.68
N GLU A 41 -10.17 -7.35 10.92
CA GLU A 41 -10.92 -6.18 11.35
C GLU A 41 -10.34 -4.90 10.74
N ALA A 42 -9.00 -4.81 10.68
CA ALA A 42 -8.31 -3.73 9.98
C ALA A 42 -8.67 -3.72 8.49
N HIS A 43 -8.66 -4.88 7.83
CA HIS A 43 -9.09 -5.02 6.44
C HIS A 43 -10.52 -4.51 6.27
N ALA A 44 -11.47 -5.05 7.04
CA ALA A 44 -12.87 -4.68 6.93
C ALA A 44 -13.11 -3.18 7.15
N ALA A 45 -12.41 -2.58 8.12
CA ALA A 45 -12.51 -1.14 8.39
C ALA A 45 -11.97 -0.29 7.22
N PHE A 46 -10.81 -0.65 6.66
CA PHE A 46 -10.25 0.09 5.51
C PHE A 46 -11.04 -0.13 4.22
N ASP A 47 -11.58 -1.33 3.99
CA ASP A 47 -12.41 -1.60 2.82
C ASP A 47 -13.71 -0.78 2.88
N LEU A 48 -14.38 -0.77 4.04
CA LEU A 48 -15.54 0.10 4.24
C LEU A 48 -15.17 1.58 4.10
N ALA A 49 -14.01 2.01 4.59
CA ALA A 49 -13.54 3.39 4.44
C ALA A 49 -13.37 3.77 2.96
N ALA A 50 -12.79 2.89 2.15
CA ALA A 50 -12.59 3.13 0.72
C ALA A 50 -13.93 3.25 -0.02
N HIS A 51 -14.88 2.35 0.25
CA HIS A 51 -16.23 2.39 -0.32
C HIS A 51 -16.97 3.68 0.07
N THR A 52 -16.91 4.08 1.34
CA THR A 52 -17.53 5.31 1.84
C THR A 52 -16.89 6.56 1.25
N ALA A 53 -15.57 6.62 1.16
CA ALA A 53 -14.86 7.75 0.55
C ALA A 53 -15.25 7.91 -0.92
N LYS A 54 -15.27 6.79 -1.67
CA LYS A 54 -15.70 6.77 -3.07
C LYS A 54 -17.14 7.24 -3.26
N ALA A 55 -18.07 6.75 -2.42
CA ALA A 55 -19.47 7.17 -2.47
C ALA A 55 -19.65 8.68 -2.20
N ASN A 56 -18.75 9.28 -1.41
CA ASN A 56 -18.76 10.68 -1.06
C ASN A 56 -17.91 11.57 -1.99
N ASN A 57 -17.35 11.02 -3.07
CA ASN A 57 -16.41 11.73 -3.95
C ASN A 57 -15.20 12.32 -3.20
N ASP A 58 -14.66 11.57 -2.23
CA ASP A 58 -13.45 11.90 -1.48
C ASP A 58 -12.27 11.05 -1.99
N PRO A 59 -11.56 11.49 -3.05
CA PRO A 59 -10.45 10.72 -3.63
C PRO A 59 -9.26 10.59 -2.66
N LEU A 60 -9.07 11.56 -1.76
CA LEU A 60 -8.01 11.50 -0.76
C LEU A 60 -8.30 10.44 0.30
N GLY A 61 -9.54 10.38 0.79
CA GLY A 61 -10.01 9.34 1.70
C GLY A 61 -9.88 7.94 1.08
N GLU A 62 -10.26 7.79 -0.18
CA GLU A 62 -10.15 6.53 -0.92
C GLU A 62 -8.68 6.10 -1.04
N ALA A 63 -7.79 6.98 -1.50
CA ALA A 63 -6.36 6.69 -1.62
C ALA A 63 -5.72 6.29 -0.28
N ARG A 64 -6.10 6.97 0.81
CA ARG A 64 -5.61 6.65 2.17
C ARG A 64 -6.11 5.29 2.66
N ALA A 65 -7.35 4.94 2.39
CA ALA A 65 -7.90 3.64 2.74
C ALA A 65 -7.21 2.52 1.95
N VAL A 66 -7.06 2.68 0.64
CA VAL A 66 -6.38 1.71 -0.23
C VAL A 66 -4.91 1.52 0.14
N GLY A 67 -4.18 2.59 0.44
CA GLY A 67 -2.80 2.49 0.92
C GLY A 67 -2.67 1.73 2.26
N ASN A 68 -3.68 1.82 3.12
CA ASN A 68 -3.73 1.05 4.36
C ASN A 68 -4.14 -0.42 4.15
N LEU A 69 -5.01 -0.73 3.17
CA LEU A 69 -5.26 -2.12 2.77
C LEU A 69 -3.98 -2.81 2.31
N ALA A 70 -3.12 -2.11 1.57
CA ALA A 70 -1.80 -2.62 1.22
C ALA A 70 -0.92 -2.91 2.45
N ASN A 71 -0.97 -2.06 3.49
CA ASN A 71 -0.28 -2.32 4.76
C ASN A 71 -0.81 -3.59 5.44
N VAL A 72 -2.12 -3.83 5.42
CA VAL A 72 -2.72 -5.07 5.96
C VAL A 72 -2.19 -6.28 5.20
N LEU A 73 -2.20 -6.25 3.87
CA LEU A 73 -1.66 -7.33 3.04
C LEU A 73 -0.18 -7.60 3.33
N ALA A 74 0.62 -6.54 3.47
CA ALA A 74 2.04 -6.66 3.83
C ALA A 74 2.24 -7.30 5.21
N ARG A 75 1.37 -7.00 6.20
CA ARG A 75 1.37 -7.66 7.53
C ARG A 75 0.91 -9.11 7.48
N GLN A 76 0.11 -9.48 6.49
CA GLN A 76 -0.28 -10.87 6.21
C GLN A 76 0.78 -11.64 5.39
N GLU A 77 1.98 -11.07 5.21
CA GLU A 77 3.07 -11.62 4.37
C GLU A 77 2.70 -11.78 2.89
N LYS A 78 1.59 -11.19 2.44
CA LYS A 78 1.14 -11.16 1.05
C LYS A 78 1.82 -10.02 0.29
N HIS A 79 3.15 -10.07 0.24
CA HIS A 79 3.97 -8.95 -0.26
C HIS A 79 3.72 -8.60 -1.73
N ALA A 80 3.53 -9.60 -2.60
CA ALA A 80 3.25 -9.37 -4.02
C ALA A 80 1.91 -8.65 -4.23
N GLU A 81 0.86 -9.08 -3.52
CA GLU A 81 -0.46 -8.43 -3.57
C GLU A 81 -0.39 -7.02 -2.97
N ALA A 82 0.32 -6.84 -1.86
CA ALA A 82 0.52 -5.53 -1.24
C ALA A 82 1.16 -4.52 -2.21
N ILE A 83 2.17 -4.95 -2.97
CA ILE A 83 2.86 -4.11 -3.97
C ILE A 83 1.88 -3.61 -5.04
N GLU A 84 0.99 -4.46 -5.55
CA GLU A 84 -0.01 -4.04 -6.55
C GLU A 84 -1.01 -3.04 -5.97
N VAL A 85 -1.44 -3.23 -4.72
CA VAL A 85 -2.32 -2.27 -4.03
C VAL A 85 -1.59 -0.96 -3.73
N TYR A 86 -0.31 -1.00 -3.34
CA TYR A 86 0.50 0.20 -3.16
C TYR A 86 0.65 0.99 -4.46
N LYS A 87 0.89 0.33 -5.61
CA LYS A 87 0.98 1.00 -6.92
C LYS A 87 -0.29 1.76 -7.28
N ARG A 88 -1.46 1.17 -6.99
CA ARG A 88 -2.77 1.83 -7.19
C ARG A 88 -2.90 3.08 -6.33
N ALA A 89 -2.62 2.97 -5.03
CA ALA A 89 -2.68 4.12 -4.13
C ALA A 89 -1.63 5.20 -4.49
N LEU A 90 -0.44 4.80 -4.95
CA LEU A 90 0.61 5.71 -5.41
C LEU A 90 0.14 6.54 -6.62
N ALA A 91 -0.54 5.91 -7.60
CA ALA A 91 -1.11 6.61 -8.74
C ALA A 91 -2.13 7.66 -8.29
N SER A 92 -3.01 7.31 -7.34
CA SER A 92 -3.98 8.27 -6.79
C SER A 92 -3.32 9.43 -6.05
N PHE A 93 -2.30 9.18 -5.21
CA PHE A 93 -1.61 10.27 -4.50
C PHE A 93 -0.84 11.19 -5.45
N ARG A 94 -0.33 10.66 -6.56
CA ARG A 94 0.29 11.46 -7.61
C ARG A 94 -0.70 12.39 -8.30
N GLU A 95 -1.89 11.89 -8.64
CA GLU A 95 -2.94 12.73 -9.23
C GLU A 95 -3.42 13.81 -8.26
N LEU A 96 -3.37 13.53 -6.96
CA LEU A 96 -3.70 14.46 -5.88
C LEU A 96 -2.56 15.42 -5.51
N GLY A 97 -1.33 15.20 -6.00
CA GLY A 97 -0.16 15.99 -5.63
C GLY A 97 0.31 15.83 -4.18
N ASP A 98 0.02 14.69 -3.54
CA ASP A 98 0.44 14.40 -2.16
C ASP A 98 1.79 13.63 -2.15
N ASP A 99 2.87 14.35 -2.41
CA ASP A 99 4.23 13.79 -2.43
C ASP A 99 4.55 13.05 -1.11
N ARG A 100 4.06 13.56 0.04
CA ARG A 100 4.30 12.97 1.38
C ARG A 100 3.79 11.54 1.46
N ARG A 101 2.56 11.32 0.96
CA ARG A 101 1.97 9.99 0.91
C ARG A 101 2.67 9.12 -0.13
N GLU A 102 3.03 9.68 -1.28
CA GLU A 102 3.78 8.94 -2.31
C GLU A 102 5.09 8.34 -1.76
N TRP A 103 5.95 9.14 -1.14
CA TRP A 103 7.22 8.60 -0.63
C TRP A 103 7.05 7.64 0.55
N THR A 104 5.97 7.77 1.31
CA THR A 104 5.61 6.80 2.37
C THR A 104 5.26 5.45 1.76
N LEU A 105 4.46 5.41 0.70
CA LEU A 105 4.12 4.18 0.00
C LEU A 105 5.35 3.54 -0.66
N LEU A 106 6.22 4.35 -1.28
CA LEU A 106 7.47 3.88 -1.88
C LEU A 106 8.37 3.18 -0.85
N PHE A 107 8.47 3.72 0.37
CA PHE A 107 9.20 3.07 1.44
C PHE A 107 8.59 1.71 1.83
N ASN A 108 7.26 1.64 1.98
CA ASN A 108 6.58 0.39 2.33
C ASN A 108 6.69 -0.67 1.21
N MET A 109 6.66 -0.24 -0.05
CA MET A 109 6.95 -1.10 -1.19
C MET A 109 8.37 -1.64 -1.13
N ALA A 110 9.38 -0.80 -0.83
CA ALA A 110 10.77 -1.24 -0.71
C ALA A 110 10.95 -2.32 0.38
N LEU A 111 10.24 -2.18 1.50
CA LEU A 111 10.21 -3.21 2.55
C LEU A 111 9.56 -4.51 2.06
N SER A 112 8.47 -4.42 1.30
CA SER A 112 7.79 -5.60 0.73
C SER A 112 8.66 -6.31 -0.31
N TYR A 113 9.32 -5.57 -1.21
CA TYR A 113 10.29 -6.12 -2.15
C TYR A 113 11.46 -6.81 -1.43
N THR A 114 11.94 -6.23 -0.33
CA THR A 114 12.99 -6.83 0.50
C THR A 114 12.56 -8.18 1.07
N LYS A 115 11.30 -8.31 1.52
CA LYS A 115 10.76 -9.58 2.01
C LYS A 115 10.67 -10.65 0.91
N MET A 116 10.47 -10.22 -0.33
CA MET A 116 10.53 -11.07 -1.52
C MET A 116 11.96 -11.30 -2.05
N LYS A 117 12.99 -10.75 -1.39
CA LYS A 117 14.40 -10.76 -1.84
C LYS A 117 14.64 -10.06 -3.19
N ASP A 118 13.70 -9.23 -3.64
CA ASP A 118 13.89 -8.38 -4.81
C ASP A 118 14.56 -7.06 -4.39
N TYR A 119 15.85 -7.14 -4.11
CA TYR A 119 16.63 -5.99 -3.65
C TYR A 119 16.82 -4.92 -4.74
N ALA A 120 16.71 -5.30 -6.02
CA ALA A 120 16.78 -4.36 -7.13
C ALA A 120 15.54 -3.46 -7.17
N ALA A 121 14.34 -4.06 -7.10
CA ALA A 121 13.09 -3.30 -7.03
C ALA A 121 12.99 -2.48 -5.73
N ALA A 122 13.52 -2.98 -4.61
CA ALA A 122 13.61 -2.22 -3.37
C ALA A 122 14.49 -0.97 -3.50
N ALA A 123 15.65 -1.07 -4.16
CA ALA A 123 16.53 0.06 -4.43
C ALA A 123 15.85 1.08 -5.37
N GLU A 124 15.16 0.63 -6.41
CA GLU A 124 14.43 1.51 -7.34
C GLU A 124 13.31 2.28 -6.63
N ALA A 125 12.56 1.62 -5.74
CA ALA A 125 11.54 2.28 -4.94
C ALA A 125 12.12 3.38 -4.04
N MET A 126 13.30 3.15 -3.44
CA MET A 126 14.01 4.16 -2.66
C MET A 126 14.54 5.30 -3.52
N ALA A 127 15.05 5.02 -4.72
CA ALA A 127 15.51 6.05 -5.66
C ALA A 127 14.38 7.00 -6.05
N ARG A 128 13.18 6.46 -6.36
CA ARG A 128 11.99 7.29 -6.60
C ARG A 128 11.62 8.14 -5.38
N LYS A 129 11.72 7.59 -4.16
CA LYS A 129 11.49 8.37 -2.92
C LYS A 129 12.50 9.51 -2.79
N ILE A 130 13.77 9.28 -3.10
CA ILE A 130 14.82 10.30 -3.08
C ILE A 130 14.50 11.44 -4.06
N GLU A 131 14.07 11.12 -5.29
CA GLU A 131 13.66 12.12 -6.28
C GLU A 131 12.49 12.99 -5.77
N LEU A 132 11.50 12.40 -5.09
CA LEU A 132 10.40 13.15 -4.48
C LEU A 132 10.90 14.10 -3.38
N LEU A 133 11.75 13.60 -2.47
CA LEU A 133 12.29 14.39 -1.36
C LEU A 133 13.17 15.54 -1.86
N GLN A 134 13.99 15.30 -2.88
CA GLN A 134 14.80 16.35 -3.52
C GLN A 134 13.94 17.45 -4.15
N ARG A 135 12.80 17.08 -4.74
CA ARG A 135 11.86 18.04 -5.31
C ARG A 135 11.12 18.84 -4.25
N ALA A 136 10.79 18.22 -3.12
CA ALA A 136 10.12 18.87 -2.00
C ALA A 136 11.00 19.96 -1.35
N GLY A 137 12.33 19.81 -1.43
CA GLY A 137 13.29 20.83 -1.01
C GLY A 137 13.55 20.85 0.50
N GLU A 138 13.72 22.05 1.05
CA GLU A 138 14.15 22.26 2.44
C GLU A 138 13.20 21.63 3.47
N GLY A 139 13.77 21.09 4.56
CA GLY A 139 13.01 20.49 5.66
C GLY A 139 12.78 18.97 5.55
N HIS A 140 13.45 18.33 4.58
CA HIS A 140 13.40 16.89 4.33
C HIS A 140 14.78 16.23 4.31
N GLU A 141 15.80 16.90 4.84
CA GLU A 141 17.19 16.45 4.78
C GLU A 141 17.41 15.14 5.56
N ALA A 142 16.70 14.97 6.69
CA ALA A 142 16.76 13.75 7.49
C ALA A 142 16.15 12.56 6.73
N GLU A 143 14.95 12.73 6.17
CA GLU A 143 14.27 11.69 5.38
C GLU A 143 15.04 11.35 4.11
N LEU A 144 15.68 12.35 3.47
CA LEU A 144 16.53 12.16 2.30
C LEU A 144 17.75 11.31 2.67
N LYS A 145 18.47 11.70 3.72
CA LYS A 145 19.65 10.95 4.19
C LYS A 145 19.30 9.53 4.61
N ASP A 146 18.15 9.32 5.24
CA ASP A 146 17.67 7.98 5.57
C ASP A 146 17.32 7.18 4.32
N ALA A 147 16.69 7.82 3.32
CA ALA A 147 16.36 7.17 2.06
C ALA A 147 17.61 6.73 1.29
N GLU A 148 18.64 7.57 1.24
CA GLU A 148 19.94 7.26 0.63
C GLU A 148 20.64 6.08 1.32
N GLN A 149 20.61 6.02 2.65
CA GLN A 149 21.18 4.89 3.40
C GLN A 149 20.46 3.57 3.09
N TRP A 150 19.13 3.61 3.01
CA TRP A 150 18.32 2.45 2.63
C TRP A 150 18.60 2.02 1.18
N ALA A 151 18.66 2.96 0.22
CA ALA A 151 18.99 2.67 -1.17
C ALA A 151 20.36 1.98 -1.28
N ALA A 152 21.40 2.56 -0.68
CA ALA A 152 22.74 2.00 -0.68
C ALA A 152 22.79 0.60 -0.02
N LYS A 153 21.98 0.36 1.02
CA LYS A 153 21.85 -0.95 1.64
C LYS A 153 21.24 -1.96 0.68
N PHE A 154 20.14 -1.62 -0.01
CA PHE A 154 19.49 -2.52 -0.96
C PHE A 154 20.38 -2.83 -2.16
N GLU A 155 21.11 -1.84 -2.70
CA GLU A 155 22.08 -2.07 -3.78
C GLU A 155 23.21 -3.02 -3.38
N ARG A 156 23.71 -2.94 -2.14
CA ARG A 156 24.70 -3.90 -1.64
C ARG A 156 24.13 -5.32 -1.58
N HIS A 157 22.89 -5.47 -1.10
CA HIS A 157 22.23 -6.77 -1.10
C HIS A 157 22.00 -7.30 -2.52
N ALA A 158 21.53 -6.46 -3.45
CA ALA A 158 21.34 -6.83 -4.84
C ALA A 158 22.63 -7.34 -5.48
N ARG A 159 23.74 -6.62 -5.30
CA ARG A 159 25.06 -7.03 -5.82
C ARG A 159 25.54 -8.35 -5.23
N LYS A 160 25.39 -8.55 -3.92
CA LYS A 160 25.78 -9.79 -3.25
C LYS A 160 25.00 -10.98 -3.80
N HIS A 161 23.67 -10.86 -3.89
CA HIS A 161 22.84 -11.94 -4.40
C HIS A 161 23.07 -12.23 -5.90
N ALA A 162 23.33 -11.19 -6.70
CA ALA A 162 23.71 -11.38 -8.10
C ALA A 162 25.05 -12.12 -8.23
N ALA A 163 26.07 -11.77 -7.43
CA ALA A 163 27.37 -12.43 -7.44
C ALA A 163 27.29 -13.90 -6.99
N GLU A 164 26.47 -14.21 -5.98
CA GLU A 164 26.20 -15.58 -5.53
C GLU A 164 25.50 -16.43 -6.59
N ALA A 165 24.57 -15.85 -7.36
CA ALA A 165 23.91 -16.55 -8.45
C ALA A 165 24.88 -16.88 -9.60
N VAL A 166 25.79 -15.95 -9.93
CA VAL A 166 26.82 -16.17 -10.96
C VAL A 166 27.81 -17.25 -10.53
N SER A 167 28.27 -17.25 -9.28
CA SER A 167 29.21 -18.26 -8.78
C SER A 167 28.57 -19.65 -8.70
N ALA A 168 27.29 -19.76 -8.37
CA ALA A 168 26.55 -21.03 -8.38
C ALA A 168 26.36 -21.60 -9.80
N GLY A 169 26.18 -20.74 -10.81
CA GLY A 169 26.02 -21.16 -12.21
C GLY A 169 27.33 -21.61 -12.89
N GLY A 170 28.49 -21.16 -12.41
CA GLY A 170 29.80 -21.48 -12.99
C GLY A 170 30.37 -22.85 -12.61
N ALA A 171 29.82 -23.53 -11.60
CA ALA A 171 30.35 -24.81 -11.10
C ALA A 171 29.83 -26.07 -11.83
N GLY A 172 28.95 -25.92 -12.84
CA GLY A 172 28.31 -27.05 -13.54
C GLY A 172 28.92 -27.48 -14.88
N GLY A 173 29.98 -26.81 -15.37
CA GLY A 173 30.53 -27.02 -16.70
C GLY A 173 31.95 -27.61 -16.71
N GLY A 174 32.13 -28.80 -16.15
CA GLY A 174 33.43 -29.47 -16.19
C GLY A 174 33.38 -30.89 -15.67
N GLY A 175 33.08 -31.86 -16.53
CA GLY A 175 33.24 -33.27 -16.17
C GLY A 175 32.72 -34.27 -17.20
N GLY A 176 33.66 -34.86 -17.95
CA GLY A 176 33.54 -36.09 -18.76
C GLY A 176 33.46 -35.83 -20.26
N GLY A 177 34.49 -36.02 -21.10
CA GLY A 177 35.54 -37.06 -21.09
C GLY A 177 34.89 -38.39 -21.48
N ASP A 178 35.24 -39.12 -22.55
CA ASP A 178 36.37 -39.16 -23.49
C ASP A 178 35.85 -39.60 -24.87
#